data_AF-A0A939TFW0-F1
#
_entry.id   AF-A0A939TFW0-F1
#
_cell.length_a   1.000
_cell.length_b   1.000
_cell.length_c   1.000
_cell.angle_alpha   90.00
_cell.angle_beta   90.00
_cell.angle_gamma   90.00
#
_symmetry.space_group_name_H-M   'P 1'
#
loop_
_entity.id
_entity.type
_entity.pdbx_description
1 polymer ?
#
loop_
_entity_poly.entity_id
_entity_poly.type
_entity_poly.pdbx_seq_one_letter_code
_entity_poly.pdbx_strand_id
1 'polypeptide(L)'
;MKRKPLIALAGAVAGTALATAGVSALLAFDDVGGSGKGGDGKGDSSAAVRPARSYENAKEIAAQLRGGGASGCSLDPARVECRYGGRYVAAIVLGGTSGLTMATALESWKTGIGQSTLGEQNAFALLQGPNWLVTGPDDLIGKIRPALGGALVHCDRPYGTCT
;
A
#
# COMPACT_ATOMS: atom_id res chain seq x y z
N MET A 1 -49.27 -13.61 -20.83
CA MET A 1 -48.68 -12.91 -22.00
C MET A 1 -48.69 -11.41 -21.66
N LYS A 2 -47.69 -10.55 -21.84
CA LYS A 2 -46.41 -10.51 -22.56
C LYS A 2 -45.57 -9.40 -21.88
N ARG A 3 -44.27 -9.61 -21.67
CA ARG A 3 -43.33 -8.62 -21.12
C ARG A 3 -43.11 -7.48 -22.14
N LYS A 4 -42.91 -6.25 -21.68
CA LYS A 4 -42.41 -5.13 -22.50
C LYS A 4 -40.93 -4.86 -22.15
N PRO A 5 -39.97 -5.23 -22.99
CA PRO A 5 -38.61 -4.71 -22.91
C PRO A 5 -38.49 -3.48 -23.80
N LEU A 6 -37.87 -2.41 -23.31
CA LEU A 6 -37.28 -1.37 -24.15
C LEU A 6 -35.82 -1.25 -23.76
N ILE A 7 -35.02 -2.00 -24.51
CA ILE A 7 -33.59 -1.83 -24.65
C ILE A 7 -33.39 -0.62 -25.56
N ALA A 8 -32.63 0.37 -25.13
CA ALA A 8 -32.03 1.37 -26.00
C ALA A 8 -30.51 1.25 -25.89
N LEU A 9 -29.93 0.44 -26.80
CA LEU A 9 -28.55 0.56 -27.23
C LEU A 9 -28.48 1.73 -28.21
N ALA A 10 -27.62 2.72 -27.97
CA ALA A 10 -27.03 3.52 -29.04
C ALA A 10 -25.87 4.40 -28.55
N GLY A 11 -24.75 4.31 -29.27
CA GLY A 11 -23.72 5.35 -29.38
C GLY A 11 -22.45 5.06 -28.60
N ALA A 12 -21.24 5.06 -29.18
CA ALA A 12 -20.78 5.08 -30.56
C ALA A 12 -19.30 4.66 -30.49
N VAL A 13 -18.86 3.80 -31.40
CA VAL A 13 -17.45 3.43 -31.57
C VAL A 13 -16.85 4.39 -32.59
N ALA A 14 -15.93 5.25 -32.16
CA ALA A 14 -15.00 6.00 -33.00
C ALA A 14 -13.88 6.53 -32.07
N GLY A 15 -12.59 6.36 -32.32
CA GLY A 15 -11.90 5.78 -33.45
C GLY A 15 -10.43 5.55 -33.09
N THR A 16 -9.78 4.73 -33.90
CA THR A 16 -8.31 4.58 -33.96
C THR A 16 -7.71 5.66 -34.84
N ALA A 17 -6.70 6.39 -34.33
CA ALA A 17 -5.65 6.98 -35.16
C ALA A 17 -4.36 7.14 -34.34
N LEU A 18 -3.25 6.90 -35.02
CA LEU A 18 -1.92 6.58 -34.52
C LEU A 18 -1.10 7.77 -34.00
N ALA A 19 -0.20 7.43 -33.08
CA ALA A 19 1.14 7.96 -32.83
C ALA A 19 1.52 9.31 -33.48
N THR A 20 1.71 10.32 -32.64
CA THR A 20 2.67 11.40 -32.87
C THR A 20 3.42 11.72 -31.58
N ALA A 21 4.71 11.91 -31.77
CA ALA A 21 5.74 12.13 -30.78
C ALA A 21 5.48 13.35 -29.87
N GLY A 22 6.01 13.24 -28.65
CA GLY A 22 6.51 14.31 -27.79
C GLY A 22 5.80 15.66 -27.81
N VAL A 23 4.93 15.89 -26.83
CA VAL A 23 4.77 17.22 -26.21
C VAL A 23 4.52 17.03 -24.73
N SER A 24 5.50 17.41 -23.92
CA SER A 24 5.34 17.68 -22.50
C SER A 24 4.77 19.08 -22.29
N ALA A 25 4.11 19.26 -21.13
CA ALA A 25 3.58 20.51 -20.55
C ALA A 25 2.19 20.91 -21.11
N LEU A 26 1.18 21.28 -20.34
CA LEU A 26 1.16 22.19 -19.19
C LEU A 26 -0.07 21.92 -18.31
N LEU A 27 0.13 21.61 -17.04
CA LEU A 27 -0.77 22.02 -15.95
C LEU A 27 0.11 22.36 -14.75
N ALA A 28 0.86 23.46 -14.89
CA ALA A 28 1.48 24.17 -13.79
C ALA A 28 1.21 25.65 -14.02
N PHE A 29 0.75 26.27 -12.94
CA PHE A 29 0.37 27.67 -12.80
C PHE A 29 1.56 28.59 -13.12
N ASP A 30 1.23 29.81 -13.57
CA ASP A 30 2.06 31.02 -13.60
C ASP A 30 3.32 30.97 -12.70
N ASP A 31 4.50 31.14 -13.28
CA ASP A 31 5.30 32.37 -13.16
C ASP A 31 6.79 32.12 -13.52
N VAL A 32 7.36 33.05 -14.29
CA VAL A 32 8.79 33.34 -14.51
C VAL A 32 9.67 32.33 -15.27
N GLY A 33 10.20 32.84 -16.38
CA GLY A 33 11.03 32.13 -17.36
C GLY A 33 12.43 31.71 -16.89
N GLY A 34 12.99 30.79 -17.67
CA GLY A 34 14.38 30.35 -17.53
C GLY A 34 14.68 29.21 -18.48
N SER A 35 15.27 29.54 -19.64
CA SER A 35 15.86 28.59 -20.57
C SER A 35 16.97 27.78 -19.88
N GLY A 36 16.87 26.46 -19.88
CA GLY A 36 17.90 25.57 -19.33
C GLY A 36 17.97 24.24 -20.08
N LYS A 37 19.03 24.06 -20.86
CA LYS A 37 19.49 22.77 -21.39
C LYS A 37 20.02 21.88 -20.26
N GLY A 38 19.78 20.58 -20.38
CA GLY A 38 20.69 19.53 -19.90
C GLY A 38 20.18 18.69 -18.73
N GLY A 39 20.37 17.38 -18.84
CA GLY A 39 20.26 16.46 -17.72
C GLY A 39 19.84 15.06 -18.14
N ASP A 40 20.82 14.19 -18.38
CA ASP A 40 20.65 12.74 -18.49
C ASP A 40 20.02 12.20 -17.20
N GLY A 41 18.70 12.06 -17.21
CA GLY A 41 17.92 11.49 -16.13
C GLY A 41 18.08 9.98 -16.10
N LYS A 42 19.04 9.51 -15.30
CA LYS A 42 19.12 8.12 -14.83
C LYS A 42 17.79 7.78 -14.16
N GLY A 43 16.94 7.07 -14.89
CA GLY A 43 15.57 6.76 -14.50
C GLY A 43 15.55 6.02 -13.17
N ASP A 44 15.19 6.76 -12.13
CA ASP A 44 14.80 6.20 -10.85
C ASP A 44 13.54 5.39 -11.13
N SER A 45 13.70 4.07 -11.21
CA SER A 45 12.58 3.15 -11.42
C SER A 45 11.78 3.09 -10.13
N SER A 46 11.04 4.17 -9.86
CA SER A 46 9.95 4.19 -8.90
C SER A 46 8.91 3.24 -9.44
N ALA A 47 9.06 1.96 -9.11
CA ALA A 47 8.14 0.92 -9.51
C ALA A 47 6.74 1.38 -9.14
N ALA A 48 5.83 1.43 -10.12
CA ALA A 48 4.50 1.95 -9.92
C ALA A 48 3.83 1.20 -8.75
N VAL A 49 3.51 1.94 -7.69
CA VAL A 49 2.81 1.39 -6.52
C VAL A 49 1.36 1.16 -6.92
N ARG A 50 0.89 -0.09 -6.82
CA ARG A 50 -0.51 -0.42 -7.12
C ARG A 50 -1.44 0.32 -6.15
N PRO A 51 -2.65 0.73 -6.57
CA PRO A 51 -3.66 1.21 -5.64
C PRO A 51 -3.99 0.15 -4.59
N ALA A 52 -4.15 0.57 -3.34
CA ALA A 52 -4.53 -0.34 -2.26
C ALA A 52 -5.98 -0.83 -2.47
N ARG A 53 -6.23 -2.09 -2.12
CA ARG A 53 -7.57 -2.69 -2.14
C ARG A 53 -7.90 -3.35 -0.81
N SER A 54 -9.19 -3.57 -0.57
CA SER A 54 -9.64 -4.35 0.57
C SER A 54 -9.35 -5.83 0.39
N TYR A 55 -9.16 -6.54 1.50
CA TYR A 55 -9.03 -8.00 1.54
C TYR A 55 -10.14 -8.61 2.37
N GLU A 56 -10.58 -9.80 1.98
CA GLU A 56 -11.52 -10.61 2.77
C GLU A 56 -10.82 -11.28 3.96
N ASN A 57 -9.55 -11.68 3.78
CA ASN A 57 -8.77 -12.39 4.77
C ASN A 57 -7.26 -12.13 4.59
N ALA A 58 -6.46 -12.55 5.57
CA ALA A 58 -5.02 -12.28 5.62
C ALA A 58 -4.17 -13.16 4.67
N LYS A 59 -4.75 -14.11 3.92
CA LYS A 59 -3.97 -15.07 3.10
C LYS A 59 -3.10 -14.39 2.05
N GLU A 60 -3.67 -13.39 1.35
CA GLU A 60 -2.95 -12.68 0.31
C GLU A 60 -1.82 -11.83 0.87
N ILE A 61 -2.05 -11.16 2.00
CA ILE A 61 -1.01 -10.39 2.71
C ILE A 61 0.10 -11.33 3.18
N ALA A 62 -0.24 -12.48 3.75
CA ALA A 62 0.74 -13.48 4.16
C ALA A 62 1.58 -14.02 3.00
N ALA A 63 1.00 -14.15 1.80
CA ALA A 63 1.75 -14.51 0.60
C ALA A 63 2.77 -13.42 0.21
N GLN A 64 2.37 -12.13 0.28
CA GLN A 64 3.29 -11.02 0.03
C GLN A 64 4.41 -10.93 1.08
N LEU A 65 4.09 -11.14 2.36
CA LEU A 65 5.09 -11.18 3.43
C LEU A 65 6.13 -12.27 3.20
N ARG A 66 5.70 -13.49 2.87
CA ARG A 66 6.60 -14.60 2.54
C ARG A 66 7.42 -14.31 1.28
N GLY A 67 6.80 -13.78 0.24
CA GLY A 67 7.48 -13.35 -0.98
C GLY A 67 8.53 -12.25 -0.75
N GLY A 68 8.30 -11.38 0.24
CA GLY A 68 9.26 -10.37 0.70
C GLY A 68 10.39 -10.90 1.58
N GLY A 69 10.36 -12.18 1.94
CA GLY A 69 11.38 -12.87 2.75
C GLY A 69 11.01 -13.08 4.22
N ALA A 70 9.77 -12.80 4.63
CA ALA A 70 9.31 -13.14 5.97
C ALA A 70 9.18 -14.67 6.13
N SER A 71 9.47 -15.17 7.32
CA SER A 71 9.51 -16.59 7.67
C SER A 71 8.75 -16.85 8.99
N GLY A 72 8.55 -18.13 9.33
CA GLY A 72 7.88 -18.50 10.58
C GLY A 72 6.43 -17.99 10.70
N CYS A 73 5.75 -17.81 9.57
CA CYS A 73 4.44 -17.16 9.55
C CYS A 73 3.32 -18.05 10.11
N SER A 74 2.71 -17.61 11.21
CA SER A 74 1.41 -18.10 11.70
C SER A 74 0.28 -17.32 11.04
N LEU A 75 -0.73 -18.01 10.52
CA LEU A 75 -1.81 -17.41 9.74
C LEU A 75 -3.17 -17.91 10.25
N ASP A 76 -4.04 -16.98 10.57
CA ASP A 76 -5.48 -17.17 10.75
C ASP A 76 -6.25 -16.30 9.73
N PRO A 77 -7.60 -16.40 9.65
CA PRO A 77 -8.35 -15.66 8.65
C PRO A 77 -8.18 -14.14 8.71
N ALA A 78 -8.03 -13.55 9.90
CA ALA A 78 -7.98 -12.10 10.08
C ALA A 78 -6.56 -11.59 10.31
N ARG A 79 -5.61 -12.45 10.68
CA ARG A 79 -4.28 -12.02 11.11
C ARG A 79 -3.19 -12.95 10.60
N VAL A 80 -2.03 -12.37 10.35
CA VAL A 80 -0.78 -13.09 10.14
C VAL A 80 0.31 -12.49 11.03
N GLU A 81 1.12 -13.35 11.62
CA GLU A 81 2.33 -12.98 12.36
C GLU A 81 3.51 -13.74 11.78
N CYS A 82 4.61 -13.06 11.53
CA CYS A 82 5.82 -13.62 10.95
C CYS A 82 7.07 -13.07 11.65
N ARG A 83 8.24 -13.55 11.21
CA ARG A 83 9.55 -12.98 11.52
C ARG A 83 10.28 -12.58 10.25
N TYR A 84 11.03 -11.50 10.31
CA TYR A 84 11.92 -11.07 9.23
C TYR A 84 13.23 -10.52 9.81
N GLY A 85 14.37 -11.14 9.48
CA GLY A 85 15.64 -10.81 10.13
C GLY A 85 15.59 -10.93 11.66
N GLY A 86 14.80 -11.87 12.18
CA GLY A 86 14.53 -12.03 13.62
C GLY A 86 13.49 -11.05 14.21
N ARG A 87 13.08 -10.03 13.45
CA ARG A 87 12.17 -8.97 13.92
C ARG A 87 10.70 -9.32 13.71
N TYR A 88 9.85 -8.76 14.55
CA TYR A 88 8.41 -8.96 14.57
C TYR A 88 7.76 -8.32 13.35
N VAL A 89 6.88 -9.09 12.71
CA VAL A 89 6.09 -8.67 11.57
C VAL A 89 4.68 -9.16 11.81
N ALA A 90 3.69 -8.31 11.61
CA ALA A 90 2.30 -8.72 11.71
C ALA A 90 1.43 -7.99 10.70
N ALA A 91 0.32 -8.60 10.34
CA ALA A 91 -0.74 -7.93 9.61
C ALA A 91 -2.10 -8.34 10.13
N ILE A 92 -3.05 -7.43 9.99
CA ILE A 92 -4.45 -7.62 10.35
C ILE A 92 -5.34 -7.16 9.20
N VAL A 93 -6.41 -7.91 8.96
CA VAL A 93 -7.54 -7.53 8.11
C VAL A 93 -8.74 -7.31 9.02
N LEU A 94 -9.26 -6.09 9.04
CA LEU A 94 -10.45 -5.71 9.78
C LEU A 94 -11.69 -6.14 8.99
N GLY A 95 -12.47 -7.03 9.60
CA GLY A 95 -13.78 -7.44 9.11
C GLY A 95 -14.89 -6.49 9.58
N GLY A 96 -16.08 -6.58 8.99
CA GLY A 96 -17.22 -5.73 9.38
C GLY A 96 -17.72 -5.95 10.82
N THR A 97 -17.31 -7.02 11.49
CA THR A 97 -17.78 -7.41 12.83
C THR A 97 -16.81 -7.08 13.95
N SER A 98 -15.58 -6.63 13.66
CA SER A 98 -14.53 -6.47 14.69
C SER A 98 -14.73 -5.28 15.63
N GLY A 99 -15.68 -4.36 15.36
CA GLY A 99 -15.89 -3.12 16.12
C GLY A 99 -14.72 -2.12 16.07
N LEU A 100 -13.55 -2.57 15.62
CA LEU A 100 -12.34 -1.78 15.40
C LEU A 100 -12.43 -1.05 14.06
N THR A 101 -12.17 0.26 14.10
CA THR A 101 -11.97 1.07 12.91
C THR A 101 -10.50 1.03 12.48
N MET A 102 -10.25 1.29 11.20
CA MET A 102 -8.88 1.45 10.68
C MET A 102 -8.10 2.55 11.40
N ALA A 103 -8.76 3.67 11.75
CA ALA A 103 -8.12 4.76 12.47
C ALA A 103 -7.69 4.33 13.88
N THR A 104 -8.58 3.67 14.63
CA THR A 104 -8.26 3.17 15.97
C THR A 104 -7.15 2.11 15.93
N ALA A 105 -7.19 1.21 14.95
CA ALA A 105 -6.15 0.20 14.79
C ALA A 105 -4.79 0.83 14.46
N LEU A 106 -4.76 1.82 13.56
CA LEU A 106 -3.54 2.53 13.19
C LEU A 106 -2.93 3.25 14.39
N GLU A 107 -3.72 4.02 15.13
CA GLU A 107 -3.22 4.75 16.31
C GLU A 107 -2.69 3.80 17.39
N SER A 108 -3.33 2.65 17.58
CA SER A 108 -2.80 1.60 18.47
C SER A 108 -1.46 1.05 17.96
N TRP A 109 -1.31 0.81 16.66
CA TRP A 109 -0.09 0.23 16.09
C TRP A 109 1.07 1.21 16.05
N LYS A 110 0.81 2.52 15.92
CA LYS A 110 1.83 3.59 16.05
C LYS A 110 2.54 3.57 17.39
N THR A 111 1.89 3.08 18.46
CA THR A 111 2.55 2.93 19.76
C THR A 111 3.71 1.93 19.75
N GLY A 112 3.76 1.00 18.78
CA GLY A 112 4.79 -0.03 18.72
C GLY A 112 4.74 -1.05 19.87
N ILE A 113 3.62 -1.16 20.59
CA ILE A 113 3.48 -2.08 21.74
C ILE A 113 3.73 -3.55 21.36
N GLY A 114 3.39 -3.96 20.14
CA GLY A 114 3.63 -5.32 19.66
C GLY A 114 5.14 -5.64 19.54
N GLN A 115 5.93 -4.66 19.12
CA GLN A 115 7.38 -4.77 19.02
C GLN A 115 8.02 -4.70 20.42
N SER A 116 7.60 -3.74 21.26
CA SER A 116 8.20 -3.51 22.59
C SER A 116 8.02 -4.69 23.53
N THR A 117 6.86 -5.36 23.48
CA THR A 117 6.57 -6.56 24.29
C THR A 117 7.47 -7.74 23.94
N LEU A 118 8.07 -7.72 22.75
CA LEU A 118 9.06 -8.69 22.29
C LEU A 118 10.50 -8.20 22.50
N GLY A 119 10.70 -7.08 23.20
CA GLY A 119 12.00 -6.47 23.49
C GLY A 119 12.62 -5.73 22.30
N GLU A 120 11.89 -5.52 21.21
CA GLU A 120 12.40 -4.79 20.05
C GLU A 120 12.29 -3.28 20.29
N GLN A 121 13.36 -2.54 20.02
CA GLN A 121 13.42 -1.08 20.22
C GLN A 121 13.82 -0.29 18.96
N ASN A 122 13.89 -0.97 17.82
CA ASN A 122 14.32 -0.39 16.56
C ASN A 122 13.14 0.26 15.80
N ALA A 123 13.48 1.12 14.83
CA ALA A 123 12.53 1.69 13.88
C ALA A 123 11.70 0.62 13.16
N PHE A 124 10.43 0.95 12.89
CA PHE A 124 9.50 0.09 12.20
C PHE A 124 8.56 0.91 11.32
N ALA A 125 7.97 0.26 10.32
CA ALA A 125 7.00 0.87 9.44
C ALA A 125 5.63 0.21 9.60
N LEU A 126 4.59 0.99 9.28
CA LEU A 126 3.22 0.58 9.12
C LEU A 126 2.79 0.81 7.68
N LEU A 127 2.23 -0.20 7.05
CA LEU A 127 1.58 -0.08 5.75
C LEU A 127 0.07 -0.22 5.92
N GLN A 128 -0.65 0.81 5.51
CA GLN A 128 -2.08 0.92 5.68
C GLN A 128 -2.82 0.80 4.35
N GLY A 129 -3.76 -0.14 4.29
CA GLY A 129 -4.77 -0.23 3.24
C GLY A 129 -6.18 0.13 3.72
N PRO A 130 -7.20 -0.13 2.90
CA PRO A 130 -8.58 0.25 3.18
C PRO A 130 -9.21 -0.45 4.40
N ASN A 131 -8.86 -1.72 4.61
CA ASN A 131 -9.33 -2.52 5.76
C ASN A 131 -8.24 -3.41 6.35
N TRP A 132 -6.97 -3.06 6.16
CA TRP A 132 -5.87 -3.86 6.65
C TRP A 132 -4.66 -3.00 7.04
N LEU A 133 -3.87 -3.52 7.98
CA LEU A 133 -2.58 -2.95 8.41
C LEU A 133 -1.51 -4.03 8.34
N VAL A 134 -0.30 -3.63 7.98
CA VAL A 134 0.92 -4.44 8.11
C VAL A 134 1.93 -3.65 8.93
N THR A 135 2.66 -4.31 9.81
CA THR A 135 3.80 -3.74 10.54
C THR A 135 5.02 -4.62 10.39
N GLY A 136 6.19 -4.00 10.34
CA GLY A 136 7.46 -4.70 10.29
C GLY A 136 8.63 -3.75 10.02
N PRO A 137 9.83 -4.29 9.82
CA PRO A 137 11.00 -3.51 9.41
C PRO A 137 10.77 -2.79 8.08
N ASP A 138 11.32 -1.58 7.93
CA ASP A 138 11.17 -0.73 6.74
C ASP A 138 11.54 -1.43 5.43
N ASP A 139 12.58 -2.25 5.45
CA ASP A 139 13.07 -2.94 4.26
C ASP A 139 12.10 -4.03 3.78
N LEU A 140 11.46 -4.76 4.68
CA LEU A 140 10.37 -5.68 4.32
C LEU A 140 9.14 -4.91 3.82
N ILE A 141 8.74 -3.85 4.51
CA ILE A 141 7.57 -3.05 4.11
C ILE A 141 7.79 -2.44 2.72
N GLY A 142 9.00 -1.94 2.44
CA GLY A 142 9.40 -1.44 1.13
C GLY A 142 9.31 -2.51 0.03
N LYS A 143 9.64 -3.77 0.32
CA LYS A 143 9.52 -4.88 -0.65
C LYS A 143 8.07 -5.24 -0.99
N ILE A 144 7.16 -5.21 -0.01
CA ILE A 144 5.77 -5.65 -0.22
C ILE A 144 4.84 -4.52 -0.69
N ARG A 145 5.20 -3.26 -0.40
CA ARG A 145 4.37 -2.07 -0.72
C ARG A 145 4.03 -1.96 -2.21
N PRO A 146 4.92 -2.20 -3.18
CA PRO A 146 4.55 -2.13 -4.59
C PRO A 146 3.40 -3.08 -4.97
N ALA A 147 3.34 -4.26 -4.34
CA ALA A 147 2.33 -5.27 -4.61
C ALA A 147 0.99 -5.01 -3.90
N LEU A 148 1.06 -4.57 -2.63
CA LEU A 148 -0.10 -4.32 -1.77
C LEU A 148 -0.70 -2.93 -1.94
N GLY A 149 0.10 -1.95 -2.35
CA GLY A 149 -0.24 -0.54 -2.27
C GLY A 149 -0.20 0.01 -0.85
N GLY A 150 -0.90 1.13 -0.65
CA GLY A 150 -1.19 1.66 0.68
C GLY A 150 -0.35 2.85 1.10
N ALA A 151 -0.80 3.49 2.18
CA ALA A 151 -0.11 4.58 2.85
C ALA A 151 0.95 4.02 3.79
N LEU A 152 2.15 4.58 3.72
CA LEU A 152 3.28 4.18 4.55
C LEU A 152 3.42 5.19 5.69
N VAL A 153 3.59 4.68 6.91
CA VAL A 153 3.91 5.46 8.11
C VAL A 153 5.18 4.87 8.70
N HIS A 154 6.17 5.71 8.99
CA HIS A 154 7.43 5.32 9.60
C HIS A 154 7.42 5.71 11.07
N CYS A 155 7.89 4.83 11.95
CA CYS A 155 8.04 5.11 13.38
C CYS A 155 9.51 4.88 13.77
N ASP A 156 10.11 5.84 14.47
CA ASP A 156 11.53 5.81 14.86
C ASP A 156 11.85 4.67 15.86
N ARG A 157 10.91 4.36 16.75
CA ARG A 157 10.96 3.26 17.73
C ARG A 157 9.60 3.07 18.40
N PRO A 158 9.39 1.98 19.17
CA PRO A 158 8.21 1.86 20.01
C PRO A 158 8.06 3.01 21.00
N TYR A 159 6.82 3.50 21.13
CA TYR A 159 6.43 4.69 21.89
C TYR A 159 7.17 5.97 21.47
N GLY A 160 7.69 5.98 20.25
CA GLY A 160 8.36 7.13 19.64
C GLY A 160 7.44 7.94 18.74
N THR A 161 8.06 8.70 17.83
CA THR A 161 7.37 9.54 16.86
C THR A 161 7.13 8.76 15.58
N CYS A 162 5.93 8.91 15.00
CA CYS A 162 5.60 8.36 13.70
C CYS A 162 5.29 9.47 12.68
N THR A 163 5.73 9.29 11.44
CA THR A 163 5.59 10.24 10.31
C THR A 163 5.10 9.54 9.06
#